data_AF-A0A370BAM8-F1
#
_entry.id   AF-A0A370BAM8-F1
#
_cell.length_a   1.000
_cell.length_b   1.000
_cell.length_c   1.000
_cell.angle_alpha   90.00
_cell.angle_beta   90.00
_cell.angle_gamma   90.00
#
_symmetry.space_group_name_H-M   'P 1'
#
loop_
_entity.id
_entity.type
_entity.pdbx_description
1 polymer ?
#
loop_
_entity_poly.entity_id
_entity_poly.type
_entity_poly.pdbx_seq_one_letter_code
_entity_poly.pdbx_strand_id
1 'polypeptide(L)'
;AERLGAGRDVAAAVTSSPAATSRPAPSRSAPAAPPVGGTYGTAVDRPDIAPRPGARPAPLPRRAGSGVTMTSFPGKVSGGDGYQIVHRGEWVTVRGTGYFTVRWDLMYGERDGGLTMPSWTGLRGKLFHVASGGGHRMDDAQPGTPSGHTWQGNPEEGSITLPPGAQMMWRDEYFHLDGEVTVHLNETDADYNLDVLPMSWDSVTADLDRPPASDGADGRVRYGFVRDTGDDRAPVPQYMTRETPADPLTVRQRSSVR
;
A
#
# COMPACT_ATOMS: atom_id res chain seq x y z
N ALA A 1 99.12 29.16 -10.79
CA ALA A 1 98.71 27.79 -11.13
C ALA A 1 97.18 27.79 -11.14
N GLU A 2 96.42 27.47 -12.18
CA GLU A 2 96.54 26.95 -13.56
C GLU A 2 95.27 27.49 -14.24
N ARG A 3 95.34 28.37 -15.26
CA ARG A 3 95.33 28.14 -16.72
C ARG A 3 94.20 27.26 -17.29
N LEU A 4 93.56 27.84 -18.33
CA LEU A 4 92.85 27.23 -19.48
C LEU A 4 91.38 26.81 -19.22
N GLY A 5 90.41 27.03 -20.11
CA GLY A 5 90.41 27.62 -21.45
C GLY A 5 89.03 27.42 -22.11
N ALA A 6 88.74 28.30 -23.09
CA ALA A 6 87.88 28.16 -24.26
C ALA A 6 86.52 27.40 -24.22
N GLY A 7 85.47 28.09 -24.67
CA GLY A 7 84.95 27.83 -26.01
C GLY A 7 83.53 27.24 -26.17
N ARG A 8 82.70 28.03 -26.90
CA ARG A 8 81.63 27.66 -27.85
C ARG A 8 80.22 27.25 -27.36
N ASP A 9 79.27 28.13 -27.74
CA ASP A 9 78.00 27.92 -28.46
C ASP A 9 77.36 26.52 -28.43
N VAL A 10 76.05 26.45 -28.15
CA VAL A 10 74.94 26.47 -29.14
C VAL A 10 73.60 26.43 -28.38
N ALA A 11 72.61 27.16 -28.91
CA ALA A 11 71.25 27.31 -28.43
C ALA A 11 70.39 26.03 -28.45
N ALA A 12 69.44 25.93 -27.51
CA ALA A 12 68.14 25.32 -27.75
C ALA A 12 67.11 25.92 -26.77
N ALA A 13 66.10 26.59 -27.33
CA ALA A 13 64.95 27.11 -26.60
C ALA A 13 64.02 25.96 -26.18
N VAL A 14 63.57 25.97 -24.92
CA VAL A 14 62.36 25.26 -24.51
C VAL A 14 61.54 26.17 -23.60
N THR A 15 60.48 26.74 -24.17
CA THR A 15 59.40 27.43 -23.50
C THR A 15 58.50 26.39 -22.83
N SER A 16 58.22 26.50 -21.53
CA SER A 16 57.01 25.90 -20.96
C SER A 16 56.48 26.66 -19.74
N SER A 17 55.15 26.75 -19.75
CA SER A 17 54.19 27.60 -19.02
C SER A 17 54.09 27.43 -17.49
N PRO A 18 53.41 28.38 -16.81
CA PRO A 18 53.39 28.48 -15.35
C PRO A 18 52.52 27.44 -14.65
N ALA A 19 52.85 27.17 -13.38
CA ALA A 19 52.15 26.27 -12.48
C ALA A 19 50.72 26.76 -12.19
N ALA A 20 49.73 25.90 -12.48
CA ALA A 20 48.33 26.12 -12.14
C ALA A 20 48.00 25.56 -10.74
N THR A 21 47.30 26.39 -9.97
CA THR A 21 46.82 26.23 -8.60
C THR A 21 45.87 25.03 -8.45
N SER A 22 46.09 24.21 -7.42
CA SER A 22 45.28 23.02 -7.11
C SER A 22 43.87 23.37 -6.63
N ARG A 23 42.85 22.81 -7.30
CA ARG A 23 41.42 22.91 -6.98
C ARG A 23 41.03 21.95 -5.83
N PRO A 24 40.11 22.29 -4.92
CA PRO A 24 39.70 21.41 -3.82
C PRO A 24 38.93 20.18 -4.32
N ALA A 25 39.20 19.02 -3.71
CA ALA A 25 38.53 17.76 -4.02
C ALA A 25 37.08 17.74 -3.51
N PRO A 26 36.12 17.13 -4.24
CA PRO A 26 34.76 16.98 -3.77
C PRO A 26 34.68 15.98 -2.61
N SER A 27 33.95 16.38 -1.56
CA SER A 27 33.66 15.57 -0.38
C SER A 27 32.87 14.31 -0.77
N ARG A 28 33.34 13.14 -0.32
CA ARG A 28 32.73 11.84 -0.61
C ARG A 28 31.39 11.74 0.13
N SER A 29 30.30 11.74 -0.63
CA SER A 29 28.98 11.32 -0.14
C SER A 29 29.05 9.92 0.47
N ALA A 30 28.34 9.72 1.58
CA ALA A 30 28.21 8.44 2.25
C ALA A 30 27.75 7.34 1.27
N PRO A 31 28.22 6.08 1.41
CA PRO A 31 27.81 5.00 0.53
C PRO A 31 26.30 4.78 0.60
N ALA A 32 25.65 4.76 -0.56
CA ALA A 32 24.29 4.27 -0.69
C ALA A 32 24.20 2.84 -0.15
N ALA A 33 23.17 2.56 0.64
CA ALA A 33 22.88 1.20 1.10
C ALA A 33 22.82 0.24 -0.10
N PRO A 34 23.32 -1.00 0.04
CA PRO A 34 23.32 -1.96 -1.06
C PRO A 34 21.88 -2.23 -1.50
N PRO A 35 21.63 -2.42 -2.81
CA PRO A 35 20.33 -2.83 -3.29
C PRO A 35 20.06 -4.24 -2.74
N VAL A 36 19.06 -4.36 -1.87
CA VAL A 36 18.56 -5.67 -1.45
C VAL A 36 17.87 -6.26 -2.68
N GLY A 37 18.55 -7.20 -3.33
CA GLY A 37 18.05 -7.96 -4.49
C GLY A 37 16.93 -8.94 -4.11
N GLY A 38 15.92 -8.48 -3.36
CA GLY A 38 14.66 -9.16 -3.12
C GLY A 38 13.56 -8.48 -3.91
N THR A 39 12.64 -9.25 -4.48
CA THR A 39 11.45 -8.71 -5.15
C THR A 39 10.61 -7.98 -4.11
N TYR A 40 10.49 -6.64 -4.24
CA TYR A 40 9.63 -5.83 -3.40
C TYR A 40 8.16 -6.14 -3.72
N GLY A 41 7.55 -6.93 -2.86
CA GLY A 41 6.17 -7.36 -2.99
C GLY A 41 5.92 -8.25 -4.21
N THR A 42 4.95 -9.14 -4.09
CA THR A 42 4.23 -9.66 -5.25
C THR A 42 2.81 -9.18 -5.14
N ALA A 43 2.28 -8.59 -6.23
CA ALA A 43 0.84 -8.40 -6.28
C ALA A 43 0.16 -9.76 -6.13
N VAL A 44 -0.97 -9.80 -5.43
CA VAL A 44 -1.74 -11.04 -5.35
C VAL A 44 -2.39 -11.27 -6.72
N ASP A 45 -1.72 -12.04 -7.56
CA ASP A 45 -2.11 -12.28 -8.97
C ASP A 45 -3.25 -13.30 -9.10
N ARG A 46 -3.72 -13.90 -7.99
CA ARG A 46 -4.84 -14.83 -7.95
C ARG A 46 -5.72 -14.58 -6.72
N PRO A 47 -7.06 -14.57 -6.85
CA PRO A 47 -7.95 -14.43 -5.71
C PRO A 47 -7.64 -15.43 -4.59
N ASP A 48 -7.57 -14.93 -3.36
CA ASP A 48 -7.37 -15.76 -2.18
C ASP A 48 -8.58 -16.69 -1.96
N ILE A 49 -8.29 -17.94 -1.63
CA ILE A 49 -9.29 -18.89 -1.16
C ILE A 49 -9.74 -18.45 0.23
N ALA A 50 -11.06 -18.36 0.44
CA ALA A 50 -11.61 -18.03 1.75
C ALA A 50 -11.15 -19.07 2.81
N PRO A 51 -10.54 -18.65 3.92
CA PRO A 51 -10.27 -19.54 5.05
C PRO A 51 -11.57 -20.13 5.56
N ARG A 52 -11.57 -21.36 6.07
CA ARG A 52 -12.77 -21.95 6.70
C ARG A 52 -13.25 -21.05 7.85
N PRO A 53 -14.58 -20.93 8.10
CA PRO A 53 -15.11 -19.99 9.09
C PRO A 53 -14.45 -20.07 10.48
N GLY A 54 -14.23 -21.29 10.98
CA GLY A 54 -13.59 -21.54 12.28
C GLY A 54 -12.06 -21.65 12.26
N ALA A 55 -11.40 -21.45 11.12
CA ALA A 55 -9.95 -21.51 11.04
C ALA A 55 -9.34 -20.25 11.67
N ARG A 56 -8.50 -20.43 12.69
CA ARG A 56 -7.72 -19.33 13.29
C ARG A 56 -6.69 -18.80 12.31
N PRO A 57 -6.36 -17.50 12.36
CA PRO A 57 -5.34 -16.91 11.51
C PRO A 57 -3.94 -17.41 11.92
N ALA A 58 -2.99 -17.31 11.00
CA ALA A 58 -1.58 -17.35 11.38
C ALA A 58 -1.23 -16.09 12.20
N PRO A 59 -0.18 -16.12 13.05
CA PRO A 59 0.27 -14.93 13.76
C PRO A 59 0.69 -13.82 12.78
N LEU A 60 0.27 -12.58 13.04
CA LEU A 60 0.73 -11.42 12.28
C LEU A 60 2.14 -11.03 12.71
N PRO A 61 3.16 -11.08 11.84
CA PRO A 61 4.49 -10.58 12.16
C PRO A 61 4.45 -9.12 12.59
N ARG A 62 5.21 -8.80 13.64
CA ARG A 62 5.32 -7.42 14.13
C ARG A 62 6.38 -6.67 13.34
N ARG A 63 5.97 -5.61 12.64
CA ARG A 63 6.85 -4.68 11.95
C ARG A 63 7.12 -3.46 12.83
N ALA A 64 8.30 -2.86 12.67
CA ALA A 64 8.61 -1.59 13.33
C ALA A 64 7.65 -0.48 12.84
N GLY A 65 7.33 0.47 13.72
CA GLY A 65 6.50 1.60 13.36
C GLY A 65 6.35 2.59 14.51
N SER A 66 6.17 3.86 14.15
CA SER A 66 5.85 4.97 15.03
C SER A 66 4.40 5.47 14.86
N GLY A 67 3.64 4.85 13.96
CA GLY A 67 2.30 5.27 13.56
C GLY A 67 2.28 5.97 12.21
N VAL A 68 1.07 6.19 11.71
CA VAL A 68 0.81 6.93 10.48
C VAL A 68 -0.02 8.17 10.76
N THR A 69 0.11 9.16 9.88
CA THR A 69 -0.71 10.35 9.83
C THR A 69 -1.45 10.39 8.51
N MET A 70 -2.59 11.07 8.46
CA MET A 70 -3.45 11.08 7.29
C MET A 70 -3.89 12.49 6.94
N THR A 71 -4.10 12.72 5.65
CA THR A 71 -4.77 13.92 5.11
C THR A 71 -5.76 13.46 4.05
N SER A 72 -6.91 14.12 3.94
CA SER A 72 -7.95 13.72 3.00
C SER A 72 -8.55 14.92 2.26
N PHE A 73 -9.13 14.64 1.10
CA PHE A 73 -10.02 15.55 0.39
C PHE A 73 -11.36 14.84 0.12
N PRO A 74 -12.50 15.44 0.48
CA PRO A 74 -12.69 16.76 1.11
C PRO A 74 -12.41 16.80 2.63
N GLY A 75 -12.04 15.69 3.26
CA GLY A 75 -11.64 15.66 4.67
C GLY A 75 -12.74 15.25 5.66
N LYS A 76 -13.66 14.35 5.27
CA LYS A 76 -14.67 13.81 6.18
C LYS A 76 -14.00 12.90 7.21
N VAL A 77 -13.93 13.33 8.47
CA VAL A 77 -13.32 12.56 9.56
C VAL A 77 -14.15 11.30 9.84
N SER A 78 -13.46 10.16 9.93
CA SER A 78 -13.99 8.89 10.43
C SER A 78 -13.26 8.55 11.73
N GLY A 79 -13.94 7.88 12.68
CA GLY A 79 -13.48 7.77 14.07
C GLY A 79 -11.99 7.49 14.26
N GLY A 80 -11.35 8.13 15.25
CA GLY A 80 -9.93 7.93 15.57
C GLY A 80 -8.97 8.40 14.46
N ASP A 81 -8.77 9.72 14.35
CA ASP A 81 -7.82 10.41 13.44
C ASP A 81 -7.81 9.94 11.96
N GLY A 82 -8.84 9.23 11.53
CA GLY A 82 -9.01 8.69 10.20
C GLY A 82 -9.98 9.50 9.35
N TYR A 83 -10.19 9.03 8.12
CA TYR A 83 -11.05 9.70 7.15
C TYR A 83 -11.95 8.71 6.41
N GLN A 84 -13.17 9.13 6.13
CA GLN A 84 -14.07 8.46 5.23
C GLN A 84 -14.01 9.14 3.86
N ILE A 85 -13.93 8.34 2.80
CA ILE A 85 -14.15 8.76 1.43
C ILE A 85 -15.37 8.02 0.90
N VAL A 86 -16.29 8.77 0.30
CA VAL A 86 -17.65 8.39 -0.08
C VAL A 86 -17.88 8.58 -1.58
N HIS A 87 -17.17 9.52 -2.21
CA HIS A 87 -17.42 9.87 -3.61
C HIS A 87 -16.21 9.68 -4.51
N ARG A 88 -16.46 9.38 -5.79
CA ARG A 88 -15.42 9.32 -6.82
C ARG A 88 -14.54 10.56 -6.81
N GLY A 89 -13.22 10.38 -6.76
CA GLY A 89 -12.25 11.48 -6.75
C GLY A 89 -11.90 12.00 -5.35
N GLU A 90 -12.58 11.50 -4.33
CA GLU A 90 -12.13 11.67 -2.95
C GLU A 90 -10.94 10.76 -2.65
N TRP A 91 -10.07 11.20 -1.75
CA TRP A 91 -8.82 10.51 -1.47
C TRP A 91 -8.33 10.71 -0.04
N VAL A 92 -7.43 9.80 0.37
CA VAL A 92 -6.66 9.89 1.61
C VAL A 92 -5.19 9.63 1.30
N THR A 93 -4.31 10.54 1.72
CA THR A 93 -2.87 10.31 1.75
C THR A 93 -2.45 9.90 3.14
N VAL A 94 -1.75 8.77 3.23
CA VAL A 94 -1.19 8.20 4.47
C VAL A 94 0.31 8.40 4.46
N ARG A 95 0.89 8.85 5.58
CA ARG A 95 2.33 9.12 5.75
C ARG A 95 2.86 8.56 7.07
N GLY A 96 4.06 8.01 7.06
CA GLY A 96 4.77 7.54 8.25
C GLY A 96 5.13 6.06 8.18
N THR A 97 5.35 5.46 9.34
CA THR A 97 5.71 4.04 9.45
C THR A 97 4.80 3.37 10.47
N GLY A 98 3.86 2.51 10.02
CA GLY A 98 2.87 1.91 10.92
C GLY A 98 1.74 1.20 10.19
N TYR A 99 0.75 0.76 10.98
CA TYR A 99 -0.41 0.04 10.45
C TYR A 99 -1.58 1.00 10.21
N PHE A 100 -2.40 0.67 9.22
CA PHE A 100 -3.69 1.29 8.98
C PHE A 100 -4.66 0.28 8.37
N THR A 101 -5.95 0.61 8.40
CA THR A 101 -7.00 -0.20 7.76
C THR A 101 -7.67 0.61 6.66
N VAL A 102 -8.11 -0.11 5.62
CA VAL A 102 -9.15 0.34 4.71
C VAL A 102 -10.36 -0.52 4.99
N ARG A 103 -11.38 0.07 5.61
CA ARG A 103 -12.67 -0.57 5.84
C ARG A 103 -13.58 -0.30 4.66
N TRP A 104 -14.19 -1.36 4.16
CA TRP A 104 -15.15 -1.31 3.06
C TRP A 104 -16.58 -1.27 3.58
N ASP A 105 -17.39 -0.44 2.92
CA ASP A 105 -18.82 -0.35 3.15
C ASP A 105 -19.52 -0.33 1.78
N LEU A 106 -20.17 -1.45 1.43
CA LEU A 106 -20.76 -1.65 0.10
C LEU A 106 -22.21 -1.16 0.09
N MET A 107 -22.54 -0.23 -0.80
CA MET A 107 -23.85 0.42 -0.87
C MET A 107 -24.74 -0.20 -1.95
N TYR A 108 -24.84 -1.54 -1.97
CA TYR A 108 -25.58 -2.26 -3.01
C TYR A 108 -27.07 -1.89 -3.07
N GLY A 109 -27.66 -1.42 -1.96
CA GLY A 109 -29.04 -0.93 -1.93
C GLY A 109 -29.22 0.49 -2.49
N GLU A 110 -28.14 1.25 -2.65
CA GLU A 110 -28.16 2.58 -3.28
C GLU A 110 -27.89 2.45 -4.78
N ARG A 111 -26.82 1.74 -5.15
CA ARG A 111 -26.46 1.45 -6.54
C ARG A 111 -25.64 0.18 -6.64
N ASP A 112 -26.26 -0.85 -7.19
CA ASP A 112 -25.62 -2.13 -7.51
C ASP A 112 -24.85 -2.07 -8.83
N GLY A 113 -24.09 -3.14 -9.15
CA GLY A 113 -23.40 -3.25 -10.43
C GLY A 113 -21.91 -3.58 -10.33
N GLY A 114 -21.12 -3.11 -11.30
CA GLY A 114 -19.69 -3.38 -11.40
C GLY A 114 -18.85 -2.44 -10.54
N LEU A 115 -18.12 -2.98 -9.57
CA LEU A 115 -17.20 -2.19 -8.76
C LEU A 115 -15.92 -1.87 -9.53
N THR A 116 -15.53 -0.60 -9.54
CA THR A 116 -14.17 -0.20 -9.91
C THR A 116 -13.34 -0.05 -8.63
N MET A 117 -12.25 -0.82 -8.53
CA MET A 117 -11.44 -0.89 -7.32
C MET A 117 -10.69 0.43 -7.06
N PRO A 118 -10.43 0.77 -5.78
CA PRO A 118 -9.60 1.90 -5.38
C PRO A 118 -8.22 1.84 -6.03
N SER A 119 -7.66 3.00 -6.37
CA SER A 119 -6.30 3.10 -6.89
C SER A 119 -5.37 3.61 -5.81
N TRP A 120 -4.14 3.09 -5.82
CA TRP A 120 -3.08 3.51 -4.91
C TRP A 120 -1.99 4.17 -5.73
N THR A 121 -1.70 5.43 -5.45
CA THR A 121 -0.80 6.26 -6.25
C THR A 121 0.27 6.91 -5.40
N GLY A 122 1.34 7.35 -6.04
CA GLY A 122 2.39 8.13 -5.42
C GLY A 122 3.16 7.39 -4.33
N LEU A 123 3.21 6.05 -4.38
CA LEU A 123 3.93 5.26 -3.38
C LEU A 123 5.40 5.69 -3.29
N ARG A 124 5.78 6.23 -2.14
CA ARG A 124 7.17 6.45 -1.72
C ARG A 124 7.47 5.49 -0.57
N GLY A 125 8.57 4.76 -0.66
CA GLY A 125 8.91 3.72 0.33
C GLY A 125 8.20 2.40 0.04
N LYS A 126 7.62 1.80 1.09
CA LYS A 126 7.04 0.45 1.11
C LYS A 126 5.63 0.43 1.67
N LEU A 127 4.75 -0.37 1.06
CA LEU A 127 3.37 -0.63 1.50
C LEU A 127 3.08 -2.11 1.31
N PHE A 128 2.61 -2.76 2.37
CA PHE A 128 2.25 -4.18 2.36
C PHE A 128 0.79 -4.37 2.77
N HIS A 129 0.08 -5.25 2.06
CA HIS A 129 -1.22 -5.78 2.45
C HIS A 129 -0.99 -6.95 3.40
N VAL A 130 -1.04 -6.66 4.70
CA VAL A 130 -0.55 -7.58 5.73
C VAL A 130 -1.60 -8.59 6.20
N ALA A 131 -2.88 -8.20 6.18
CA ALA A 131 -3.98 -9.06 6.63
C ALA A 131 -5.34 -8.58 6.11
N SER A 132 -6.35 -9.43 6.25
CA SER A 132 -7.77 -9.10 6.10
C SER A 132 -8.55 -9.56 7.33
N GLY A 133 -9.57 -8.80 7.74
CA GLY A 133 -10.39 -9.12 8.90
C GLY A 133 -11.76 -8.44 8.87
N GLY A 134 -12.23 -8.01 10.03
CA GLY A 134 -13.56 -7.46 10.21
C GLY A 134 -14.66 -8.51 10.36
N GLY A 135 -14.29 -9.79 10.36
CA GLY A 135 -15.18 -10.89 10.69
C GLY A 135 -15.96 -11.48 9.52
N HIS A 136 -15.90 -10.92 8.31
CA HIS A 136 -16.47 -11.52 7.11
C HIS A 136 -15.77 -11.03 5.83
N ARG A 137 -15.85 -11.86 4.80
CA ARG A 137 -15.64 -11.45 3.41
C ARG A 137 -16.91 -10.87 2.83
N MET A 138 -16.79 -10.05 1.80
CA MET A 138 -17.97 -9.46 1.18
C MET A 138 -18.85 -10.51 0.48
N ASP A 139 -18.27 -11.62 0.02
CA ASP A 139 -19.00 -12.77 -0.55
C ASP A 139 -19.58 -13.75 0.48
N ASP A 140 -19.38 -13.51 1.79
CA ASP A 140 -19.98 -14.34 2.82
C ASP A 140 -21.49 -14.13 2.91
N ALA A 141 -22.21 -15.21 3.20
CA ALA A 141 -23.63 -15.14 3.52
C ALA A 141 -23.86 -14.29 4.78
N GLN A 142 -24.88 -13.44 4.76
CA GLN A 142 -25.28 -12.68 5.95
C GLN A 142 -25.97 -13.64 6.96
N PRO A 143 -25.65 -13.55 8.26
CA PRO A 143 -26.35 -14.33 9.27
C PRO A 143 -27.83 -13.98 9.36
N GLY A 144 -28.69 -14.99 9.46
CA GLY A 144 -30.14 -14.79 9.69
C GLY A 144 -30.95 -14.36 8.46
N THR A 145 -30.33 -14.27 7.29
CA THR A 145 -31.00 -13.90 6.03
C THR A 145 -31.25 -15.12 5.12
N PRO A 146 -32.15 -14.99 4.12
CA PRO A 146 -32.37 -16.04 3.12
C PRO A 146 -31.10 -16.40 2.32
N SER A 147 -31.13 -17.57 1.69
CA SER A 147 -30.07 -18.00 0.77
C SER A 147 -29.87 -17.00 -0.36
N GLY A 148 -28.62 -16.66 -0.66
CA GLY A 148 -28.26 -15.68 -1.69
C GLY A 148 -28.05 -14.25 -1.17
N HIS A 149 -28.37 -13.97 0.09
CA HIS A 149 -28.01 -12.71 0.74
C HIS A 149 -26.55 -12.78 1.21
N THR A 150 -25.73 -11.85 0.72
CA THR A 150 -24.32 -11.71 1.04
C THR A 150 -24.01 -10.26 1.40
N TRP A 151 -22.82 -9.99 1.92
CA TRP A 151 -22.38 -8.61 2.16
C TRP A 151 -22.11 -7.82 0.86
N GLN A 152 -22.12 -8.49 -0.30
CA GLN A 152 -22.10 -7.86 -1.64
C GLN A 152 -23.49 -7.50 -2.16
N GLY A 153 -24.55 -7.99 -1.52
CA GLY A 153 -25.92 -7.74 -1.92
C GLY A 153 -26.79 -8.98 -1.90
N ASN A 154 -27.98 -8.85 -2.48
CA ASN A 154 -29.03 -9.86 -2.39
C ASN A 154 -29.93 -9.85 -3.63
N PRO A 155 -30.76 -10.90 -3.84
CA PRO A 155 -31.62 -10.99 -5.02
C PRO A 155 -32.71 -9.91 -5.14
N GLU A 156 -33.04 -9.19 -4.06
CA GLU A 156 -34.11 -8.20 -4.04
C GLU A 156 -33.61 -6.79 -4.38
N GLU A 157 -32.45 -6.41 -3.85
CA GLU A 157 -31.88 -5.06 -3.99
C GLU A 157 -30.76 -4.98 -5.03
N GLY A 158 -30.26 -6.12 -5.50
CA GLY A 158 -29.13 -6.19 -6.42
C GLY A 158 -27.82 -6.54 -5.72
N SER A 159 -26.74 -6.58 -6.49
CA SER A 159 -25.43 -6.98 -5.98
C SER A 159 -24.28 -6.22 -6.62
N ILE A 160 -23.26 -5.96 -5.82
CA ILE A 160 -21.98 -5.42 -6.26
C ILE A 160 -21.05 -6.56 -6.67
N THR A 161 -20.56 -6.49 -7.90
CA THR A 161 -19.69 -7.48 -8.51
C THR A 161 -18.28 -6.93 -8.67
N LEU A 162 -17.28 -7.80 -8.51
CA LEU A 162 -15.88 -7.42 -8.66
C LEU A 162 -15.40 -7.53 -10.11
N PRO A 163 -14.43 -6.69 -10.53
CA PRO A 163 -13.83 -6.83 -11.83
C PRO A 163 -13.01 -8.13 -11.90
N PRO A 164 -12.88 -8.77 -13.08
CA PRO A 164 -12.14 -10.01 -13.23
C PRO A 164 -10.71 -9.90 -12.68
N GLY A 165 -10.33 -10.85 -11.81
CA GLY A 165 -9.00 -10.92 -11.20
C GLY A 165 -8.81 -10.06 -9.94
N ALA A 166 -9.81 -9.29 -9.52
CA ALA A 166 -9.76 -8.62 -8.23
C ALA A 166 -9.77 -9.62 -7.07
N GLN A 167 -9.05 -9.27 -6.00
CA GLN A 167 -9.17 -9.96 -4.72
C GLN A 167 -10.56 -9.75 -4.14
N MET A 168 -11.11 -10.81 -3.56
CA MET A 168 -12.31 -10.65 -2.75
C MET A 168 -11.98 -9.82 -1.52
N MET A 169 -12.73 -8.74 -1.33
CA MET A 169 -12.56 -7.82 -0.22
C MET A 169 -13.10 -8.47 1.05
N TRP A 170 -12.41 -8.22 2.15
CA TRP A 170 -12.97 -8.34 3.48
C TRP A 170 -13.49 -6.98 3.95
N ARG A 171 -14.29 -7.00 5.02
CA ARG A 171 -14.77 -5.75 5.62
C ARG A 171 -13.62 -4.84 6.01
N ASP A 172 -12.58 -5.37 6.65
CA ASP A 172 -11.41 -4.61 7.06
C ASP A 172 -10.16 -5.17 6.36
N GLU A 173 -9.47 -4.33 5.58
CA GLU A 173 -8.20 -4.66 4.93
C GLU A 173 -7.04 -3.94 5.61
N TYR A 174 -6.07 -4.69 6.14
CA TYR A 174 -4.99 -4.14 6.97
C TYR A 174 -3.69 -4.01 6.20
N PHE A 175 -3.03 -2.87 6.37
CA PHE A 175 -1.80 -2.52 5.68
C PHE A 175 -0.72 -2.09 6.67
N HIS A 176 0.55 -2.32 6.30
CA HIS A 176 1.70 -1.68 6.94
C HIS A 176 2.40 -0.78 5.92
N LEU A 177 2.60 0.48 6.29
CA LEU A 177 3.30 1.49 5.50
C LEU A 177 4.65 1.78 6.14
N ASP A 178 5.65 2.02 5.29
CA ASP A 178 6.88 2.71 5.61
C ASP A 178 7.16 3.72 4.49
N GLY A 179 6.62 4.94 4.64
CA GLY A 179 6.72 6.01 3.66
C GLY A 179 5.40 6.76 3.45
N GLU A 180 4.94 6.85 2.20
CA GLU A 180 3.77 7.63 1.80
C GLU A 180 3.01 6.96 0.66
N VAL A 181 1.69 7.01 0.69
CA VAL A 181 0.81 6.57 -0.40
C VAL A 181 -0.51 7.34 -0.38
N THR A 182 -1.15 7.51 -1.53
CA THR A 182 -2.52 8.04 -1.62
C THR A 182 -3.47 6.98 -2.16
N VAL A 183 -4.55 6.71 -1.42
CA VAL A 183 -5.68 5.89 -1.86
C VAL A 183 -6.79 6.79 -2.39
N HIS A 184 -7.35 6.44 -3.55
CA HIS A 184 -8.43 7.17 -4.20
C HIS A 184 -9.66 6.29 -4.34
N LEU A 185 -10.83 6.86 -4.06
CA LEU A 185 -12.12 6.23 -4.34
C LEU A 185 -12.42 6.39 -5.83
N ASN A 186 -12.70 5.26 -6.49
CA ASN A 186 -12.84 5.18 -7.94
C ASN A 186 -14.20 4.62 -8.38
N GLU A 187 -15.25 4.74 -7.58
CA GLU A 187 -16.59 4.26 -7.95
C GLU A 187 -16.99 4.70 -9.38
N THR A 188 -17.71 3.81 -10.07
CA THR A 188 -18.24 4.05 -11.41
C THR A 188 -19.67 3.57 -11.47
N ASP A 189 -19.89 2.25 -11.49
CA ASP A 189 -21.19 1.64 -11.72
C ASP A 189 -21.85 1.15 -10.42
N ALA A 190 -21.08 0.99 -9.35
CA ALA A 190 -21.54 0.60 -8.02
C ALA A 190 -21.02 1.59 -6.96
N ASP A 191 -21.83 1.83 -5.92
CA ASP A 191 -21.49 2.74 -4.82
C ASP A 191 -20.82 1.99 -3.67
N TYR A 192 -19.76 2.58 -3.12
CA TYR A 192 -19.08 2.06 -1.94
C TYR A 192 -18.34 3.17 -1.22
N ASN A 193 -18.27 3.08 0.11
CA ASN A 193 -17.48 3.97 0.94
C ASN A 193 -16.25 3.25 1.45
N LEU A 194 -15.21 4.03 1.78
CA LEU A 194 -14.03 3.54 2.46
C LEU A 194 -13.73 4.38 3.70
N ASP A 195 -13.55 3.73 4.85
CA ASP A 195 -12.88 4.37 5.98
C ASP A 195 -11.40 4.00 6.00
N VAL A 196 -10.54 5.00 5.99
CA VAL A 196 -9.09 4.85 6.10
C VAL A 196 -8.69 5.30 7.50
N LEU A 197 -8.32 4.35 8.36
CA LEU A 197 -8.11 4.59 9.79
C LEU A 197 -6.72 4.14 10.24
N PRO A 198 -6.00 4.91 11.08
CA PRO A 198 -4.75 4.45 11.69
C PRO A 198 -5.01 3.26 12.61
N MET A 199 -4.07 2.31 12.63
CA MET A 199 -4.19 1.09 13.43
C MET A 199 -2.91 0.81 14.22
N SER A 200 -3.06 0.17 15.38
CA SER A 200 -1.94 -0.45 16.10
C SER A 200 -1.83 -1.93 15.72
N TRP A 201 -0.62 -2.51 15.83
CA TRP A 201 -0.44 -3.95 15.63
C TRP A 201 -1.32 -4.78 16.58
N ASP A 202 -1.46 -4.35 17.84
CA ASP A 202 -2.29 -5.04 18.85
C ASP A 202 -3.77 -5.02 18.44
N SER A 203 -4.26 -3.88 17.92
CA SER A 203 -5.65 -3.74 17.45
C SER A 203 -5.93 -4.59 16.22
N VAL A 204 -4.99 -4.65 15.26
CA VAL A 204 -5.12 -5.54 14.10
C VAL A 204 -5.18 -6.99 14.56
N THR A 205 -4.21 -7.43 15.36
CA THR A 205 -4.14 -8.82 15.85
C THR A 205 -5.39 -9.21 16.63
N ALA A 206 -5.89 -8.32 17.50
CA ALA A 206 -7.12 -8.54 18.25
C ALA A 206 -8.35 -8.72 17.36
N ASP A 207 -8.47 -7.95 16.25
CA ASP A 207 -9.56 -8.16 15.30
C ASP A 207 -9.44 -9.52 14.58
N LEU A 208 -8.25 -9.86 14.11
CA LEU A 208 -7.98 -11.11 13.40
C LEU A 208 -8.29 -12.34 14.27
N ASP A 209 -7.91 -12.29 15.54
CA ASP A 209 -8.10 -13.37 16.52
C ASP A 209 -9.50 -13.39 17.15
N ARG A 210 -10.32 -12.37 16.93
CA ARG A 210 -11.68 -12.36 17.46
C ARG A 210 -12.50 -13.45 16.75
N PRO A 211 -13.15 -14.37 17.49
CA PRO A 211 -13.87 -15.48 16.90
C PRO A 211 -15.12 -15.04 16.14
N PRO A 212 -15.64 -15.89 15.23
CA PRO A 212 -17.01 -15.80 14.75
C PRO A 212 -17.99 -15.76 15.92
N ALA A 213 -19.04 -14.95 15.82
CA ALA A 213 -20.10 -14.92 16.81
C ALA A 213 -20.93 -16.21 16.72
N SER A 214 -21.21 -16.85 17.85
CA SER A 214 -21.98 -18.10 17.89
C SER A 214 -23.43 -17.96 17.42
N ASP A 215 -23.97 -16.75 17.51
CA ASP A 215 -25.34 -16.38 17.14
C ASP A 215 -25.39 -15.46 15.90
N GLY A 216 -24.24 -15.07 15.36
CA GLY A 216 -24.14 -14.14 14.22
C GLY A 216 -24.53 -12.69 14.53
N ALA A 217 -24.82 -12.33 15.78
CA ALA A 217 -25.40 -11.02 16.14
C ALA A 217 -24.51 -9.82 15.77
N ASP A 218 -23.18 -9.99 15.82
CA ASP A 218 -22.22 -8.95 15.45
C ASP A 218 -21.80 -9.00 13.96
N GLY A 219 -22.46 -9.84 13.14
CA GLY A 219 -22.12 -10.01 11.71
C GLY A 219 -20.75 -10.66 11.45
N ARG A 220 -20.11 -11.23 12.48
CA ARG A 220 -18.81 -11.91 12.37
C ARG A 220 -19.01 -13.41 12.16
N VAL A 221 -18.68 -13.89 10.96
CA VAL A 221 -18.82 -15.30 10.57
C VAL A 221 -17.48 -16.00 10.40
N ARG A 222 -16.36 -15.27 10.42
CA ARG A 222 -14.99 -15.81 10.32
C ARG A 222 -14.03 -15.12 11.30
N TYR A 223 -12.92 -15.80 11.58
CA TYR A 223 -11.69 -15.11 11.97
C TYR A 223 -11.10 -14.34 10.79
N GLY A 224 -10.09 -13.50 11.05
CA GLY A 224 -9.31 -12.87 10.00
C GLY A 224 -8.33 -13.81 9.29
N PHE A 225 -7.51 -13.23 8.41
CA PHE A 225 -6.53 -13.90 7.57
C PHE A 225 -5.24 -13.07 7.47
N VAL A 226 -4.08 -13.69 7.68
CA VAL A 226 -2.77 -13.03 7.58
C VAL A 226 -2.09 -13.38 6.26
N ARG A 227 -1.63 -12.36 5.54
CA ARG A 227 -0.82 -12.46 4.31
C ARG A 227 0.66 -12.17 4.54
N ASP A 228 0.96 -11.48 5.63
CA ASP A 228 2.29 -10.96 5.90
C ASP A 228 3.31 -12.09 6.15
N THR A 229 4.41 -12.05 5.39
CA THR A 229 5.55 -12.97 5.53
C THR A 229 6.59 -12.46 6.53
N GLY A 230 6.43 -11.25 7.05
CA GLY A 230 7.37 -10.58 7.95
C GLY A 230 8.60 -9.99 7.25
N ASP A 231 8.66 -10.07 5.93
CA ASP A 231 9.74 -9.54 5.10
C ASP A 231 9.20 -8.79 3.87
N ASP A 232 10.09 -8.35 2.97
CA ASP A 232 9.71 -7.55 1.80
C ASP A 232 8.96 -8.33 0.71
N ARG A 233 8.74 -9.64 0.91
CA ARG A 233 7.96 -10.47 -0.02
C ARG A 233 6.46 -10.46 0.31
N ALA A 234 6.06 -9.76 1.38
CA ALA A 234 4.65 -9.64 1.73
C ALA A 234 3.87 -9.02 0.56
N PRO A 235 2.60 -9.43 0.37
CA PRO A 235 1.80 -8.90 -0.72
C PRO A 235 1.63 -7.39 -0.66
N VAL A 236 1.35 -6.81 -1.82
CA VAL A 236 1.04 -5.38 -2.00
C VAL A 236 -0.40 -5.21 -2.46
N PRO A 237 -1.05 -4.05 -2.20
CA PRO A 237 -2.39 -3.80 -2.73
C PRO A 237 -2.43 -3.95 -4.24
N GLN A 238 -3.54 -4.48 -4.75
CA GLN A 238 -3.80 -4.45 -6.20
C GLN A 238 -3.95 -2.98 -6.66
N TYR A 239 -3.60 -2.72 -7.92
CA TYR A 239 -3.78 -1.41 -8.56
C TYR A 239 -2.96 -0.28 -7.92
N MET A 240 -1.80 -0.67 -7.36
CA MET A 240 -0.81 0.25 -6.82
C MET A 240 0.24 0.64 -7.86
N THR A 241 0.59 1.93 -7.86
CA THR A 241 1.69 2.51 -8.64
C THR A 241 2.52 3.47 -7.79
N ARG A 242 3.80 3.58 -8.15
CA ARG A 242 4.70 4.63 -7.63
C ARG A 242 4.44 5.99 -8.27
N GLU A 243 3.83 6.00 -9.45
CA GLU A 243 3.55 7.23 -10.20
C GLU A 243 2.45 8.06 -9.51
N THR A 244 2.52 9.38 -9.69
CA THR A 244 1.44 10.31 -9.32
C THR A 244 0.82 10.83 -10.62
N PRO A 245 -0.10 10.06 -11.25
CA PRO A 245 -0.71 10.47 -12.49
C PRO A 245 -1.53 11.76 -12.31
N ALA A 246 -1.63 12.56 -13.37
CA ALA A 246 -2.45 13.77 -13.35
C ALA A 246 -3.94 13.47 -13.10
N ASP A 247 -4.40 12.31 -13.59
CA ASP A 247 -5.73 11.78 -13.31
C ASP A 247 -5.64 10.40 -12.62
N PRO A 248 -5.77 10.32 -11.28
CA PRO A 248 -5.69 9.07 -10.53
C PRO A 248 -6.85 8.11 -10.82
N LEU A 249 -7.93 8.60 -11.45
CA LEU A 249 -9.10 7.82 -11.80
C LEU A 249 -8.91 7.00 -13.08
N THR A 250 -7.81 7.24 -13.80
CA THR A 250 -7.43 6.51 -15.03
C THR A 250 -6.37 5.44 -14.80
N VAL A 251 -5.97 5.23 -13.53
CA VAL A 251 -5.01 4.18 -13.17
C VAL A 251 -5.54 2.85 -13.66
N ARG A 252 -4.72 2.16 -14.45
CA ARG A 252 -5.08 0.85 -14.98
C ARG A 252 -5.31 -0.12 -13.83
N GLN A 253 -6.41 -0.85 -13.89
CA GLN A 253 -6.75 -1.92 -12.97
C GLN A 253 -5.87 -3.17 -13.26
N ARG A 254 -4.55 -2.99 -13.19
CA ARG A 254 -3.53 -4.02 -13.31
C ARG A 254 -2.44 -3.73 -12.29
N SER A 255 -2.10 -4.73 -11.49
CA SER A 255 -1.05 -4.60 -10.49
C SER A 255 0.32 -4.57 -11.18
N SER A 256 1.09 -3.50 -10.98
CA SER A 256 2.42 -3.31 -11.56
C SER A 256 3.23 -2.39 -10.64
N VAL A 257 3.92 -2.99 -9.67
CA VAL A 257 4.81 -2.25 -8.78
C VAL A 257 6.22 -2.43 -9.30
N ARG A 258 6.64 -1.54 -10.19
CA ARG A 258 8.03 -1.44 -10.63
C ARG A 258 8.72 -0.30 -9.90
#